data_AF-B3NQ14-F1
#
_entry.id   AF-B3NQ14-F1
#
_cell.length_a   1.000
_cell.length_b   1.000
_cell.length_c   1.000
_cell.angle_alpha   90.00
_cell.angle_beta   90.00
_cell.angle_gamma   90.00
#
_symmetry.space_group_name_H-M   'P 1'
#
loop_
_entity.id
_entity.type
_entity.pdbx_description
1 polymer ?
#
loop_
_entity_poly.entity_id
_entity_poly.type
_entity_poly.pdbx_seq_one_letter_code
_entity_poly.pdbx_strand_id
1 'polypeptide(L)'
;MVRNLEDFCNEANAKHIRIEDRERYTGHFNALKDMVYSYWKKSKGLDKLVKGTTLCGGYGDNLKVSKPDEYDLLIHLVFPENDKIIVKADASNPGNVLLDMTKVMEIIAKQEHNKPVFDLLQKIVNNKKQLLEDKLQSFLHGIMTQTLNKMGNRIEVQGEISHLSYKKCGPAHNILVKGPCEYSVDFVPAIKLSAAQLVLAPEQRKHFGGTLYWDAVPKPMKPAKPDNPSFRTSFYEAERSLLHGKQNLKSAIRMIKHIRNEKNKANLKSYHIKTVFLWQVMEKDASYWEKPKKEILIEMLGKLADLLALTPRKGRLPYFWDPKLDMFADLTDDQRTDMFNCFRKCEYVFRKADGNLNDDNENSVHSSFKGSGRNGQKMEKTSTESEQKKPTETKPNAKVESTPVKPNPKPSVQEKQAKPNLADQKKCTKNANGTKSKTTTPKPS
;
A
#
# COMPACT_ATOMS: atom_id res chain seq x y z
N MET A 1 -44.36 -13.38 8.82
CA MET A 1 -43.39 -13.19 7.73
C MET A 1 -42.50 -14.42 7.74
N VAL A 2 -42.47 -15.21 6.66
CA VAL A 2 -41.58 -16.40 6.58
C VAL A 2 -40.15 -15.87 6.54
N ARG A 3 -39.38 -16.07 7.62
CA ARG A 3 -37.97 -15.66 7.65
C ARG A 3 -37.24 -16.43 6.56
N ASN A 4 -36.54 -15.74 5.69
CA ASN A 4 -35.70 -16.36 4.68
C ASN A 4 -34.26 -15.83 4.80
N LEU A 5 -33.31 -16.54 4.21
CA LEU A 5 -31.89 -16.18 4.28
C LEU A 5 -31.57 -14.81 3.64
N GLU A 6 -32.37 -14.34 2.69
CA GLU A 6 -32.18 -13.03 2.07
C GLU A 6 -32.49 -11.92 3.06
N ASP A 7 -33.58 -12.03 3.82
CA ASP A 7 -33.94 -11.09 4.89
C ASP A 7 -32.83 -11.00 5.93
N PHE A 8 -32.30 -12.15 6.34
CA PHE A 8 -31.14 -12.21 7.23
C PHE A 8 -29.94 -11.45 6.67
N CYS A 9 -29.59 -11.71 5.40
CA CYS A 9 -28.46 -11.04 4.75
C CYS A 9 -28.68 -9.52 4.68
N ASN A 10 -29.90 -9.08 4.41
CA ASN A 10 -30.28 -7.67 4.42
C ASN A 10 -30.11 -7.04 5.82
N GLU A 11 -30.59 -7.71 6.86
CA GLU A 11 -30.46 -7.28 8.25
C GLU A 11 -29.00 -7.22 8.70
N ALA A 12 -28.21 -8.26 8.41
CA ALA A 12 -26.79 -8.30 8.74
C ALA A 12 -26.03 -7.14 8.07
N ASN A 13 -26.37 -6.82 6.83
CA ASN A 13 -25.80 -5.67 6.13
C ASN A 13 -26.30 -4.33 6.67
N ALA A 14 -27.54 -4.22 7.13
CA ALA A 14 -28.00 -2.99 7.79
C ALA A 14 -27.30 -2.78 9.15
N LYS A 15 -27.17 -3.86 9.94
CA LYS A 15 -26.70 -3.82 11.33
C LYS A 15 -25.19 -3.71 11.48
N HIS A 16 -24.43 -4.52 10.75
CA HIS A 16 -22.99 -4.67 10.97
C HIS A 16 -22.11 -3.80 10.08
N ILE A 17 -22.70 -3.26 9.01
CA ILE A 17 -21.95 -2.51 8.00
C ILE A 17 -22.20 -0.99 8.11
N ARG A 18 -23.28 -0.55 8.75
CA ARG A 18 -23.50 0.88 9.02
C ARG A 18 -22.43 1.39 10.01
N ILE A 19 -21.78 2.49 9.65
CA ILE A 19 -20.69 3.11 10.41
C ILE A 19 -21.30 4.16 11.35
N GLU A 20 -21.23 3.92 12.66
CA GLU A 20 -21.56 4.91 13.69
C GLU A 20 -20.52 6.04 13.74
N ASP A 21 -20.94 7.24 14.17
CA ASP A 21 -20.10 8.45 14.33
C ASP A 21 -19.30 8.91 13.11
N ARG A 22 -19.73 8.49 11.91
CA ARG A 22 -19.03 8.75 10.65
C ARG A 22 -18.67 10.22 10.46
N GLU A 23 -19.58 11.14 10.77
CA GLU A 23 -19.38 12.58 10.58
C GLU A 23 -18.32 13.14 11.52
N ARG A 24 -18.40 12.83 12.83
CA ARG A 24 -17.43 13.27 13.84
C ARG A 24 -16.01 12.81 13.48
N TYR A 25 -15.85 11.52 13.17
CA TYR A 25 -14.56 10.97 12.79
C TYR A 25 -14.02 11.56 11.50
N THR A 26 -14.88 11.77 10.49
CA THR A 26 -14.48 12.41 9.23
C THR A 26 -14.06 13.86 9.42
N GLY A 27 -14.76 14.63 10.26
CA GLY A 27 -14.36 15.99 10.60
C GLY A 27 -12.98 16.02 11.26
N HIS A 28 -12.76 15.14 12.25
CA HIS A 28 -11.48 15.02 12.95
C HIS A 28 -10.35 14.55 12.02
N PHE A 29 -10.61 13.57 11.15
CA PHE A 29 -9.67 13.13 10.11
C PHE A 29 -9.29 14.24 9.14
N ASN A 30 -10.27 15.01 8.65
CA ASN A 30 -10.01 16.11 7.72
C ASN A 30 -9.12 17.18 8.37
N ALA A 31 -9.37 17.54 9.64
CA ALA A 31 -8.53 18.46 10.38
C ALA A 31 -7.06 17.99 10.49
N LEU A 32 -6.84 16.71 10.80
CA LEU A 32 -5.50 16.12 10.80
C LEU A 32 -4.82 16.23 9.43
N LYS A 33 -5.52 15.74 8.39
CA LYS A 33 -5.02 15.72 7.01
C LYS A 33 -4.65 17.13 6.55
N ASP A 34 -5.53 18.10 6.74
CA ASP A 34 -5.32 19.47 6.28
C ASP A 34 -4.16 20.15 7.04
N MET A 35 -4.02 19.86 8.34
CA MET A 35 -2.88 20.34 9.13
C MET A 35 -1.56 19.76 8.61
N VAL A 36 -1.46 18.44 8.41
CA VAL A 36 -0.26 17.79 7.83
C VAL A 36 0.09 18.40 6.47
N TYR A 37 -0.91 18.54 5.60
CA TYR A 37 -0.74 19.14 4.26
C TYR A 37 -0.24 20.58 4.32
N SER A 38 -0.69 21.38 5.29
CA SER A 38 -0.24 22.77 5.46
C SER A 38 1.25 22.87 5.75
N TYR A 39 1.83 21.90 6.48
CA TYR A 39 3.26 21.82 6.75
C TYR A 39 4.04 21.33 5.53
N TRP A 40 3.51 20.36 4.79
CA TRP A 40 4.16 19.82 3.60
C TRP A 40 4.27 20.84 2.48
N LYS A 41 3.25 21.69 2.30
CA LYS A 41 3.29 22.83 1.35
C LYS A 41 4.39 23.85 1.67
N LYS A 42 4.95 23.83 2.88
CA LYS A 42 6.07 24.69 3.31
C LYS A 42 7.42 23.96 3.25
N SER A 43 7.43 22.67 2.95
CA SER A 43 8.64 21.85 2.91
C SER A 43 9.32 21.93 1.54
N LYS A 44 10.48 22.58 1.48
CA LYS A 44 11.27 22.75 0.25
C LYS A 44 11.47 21.41 -0.48
N GLY A 45 11.11 21.37 -1.76
CA GLY A 45 11.15 20.18 -2.61
C GLY A 45 9.81 19.46 -2.62
N LEU A 46 9.27 19.08 -1.45
CA LEU A 46 7.98 18.39 -1.35
C LEU A 46 6.81 19.29 -1.78
N ASP A 47 6.89 20.60 -1.50
CA ASP A 47 5.94 21.63 -1.91
C ASP A 47 5.65 21.60 -3.42
N LYS A 48 6.64 21.25 -4.23
CA LYS A 48 6.52 21.15 -5.69
C LYS A 48 5.96 19.81 -6.15
N LEU A 49 6.16 18.75 -5.37
CA LEU A 49 5.76 17.38 -5.71
C LEU A 49 4.32 17.06 -5.32
N VAL A 50 3.85 17.49 -4.15
CA VAL A 50 2.50 17.15 -3.67
C VAL A 50 1.44 17.91 -4.45
N LYS A 51 0.64 17.19 -5.25
CA LYS A 51 -0.45 17.76 -6.07
C LYS A 51 -1.86 17.37 -5.63
N GLY A 52 -1.99 16.58 -4.57
CA GLY A 52 -3.29 16.27 -3.99
C GLY A 52 -3.31 14.98 -3.18
N THR A 53 -4.53 14.50 -2.96
CA THR A 53 -4.82 13.25 -2.26
C THR A 53 -5.98 12.51 -2.90
N THR A 54 -6.02 11.18 -2.76
CA THR A 54 -7.26 10.41 -2.86
C THR A 54 -7.46 9.63 -1.57
N LEU A 55 -8.66 9.74 -0.98
CA LEU A 55 -9.08 8.85 0.10
C LEU A 55 -9.42 7.49 -0.52
N CYS A 56 -8.62 6.48 -0.20
CA CYS A 56 -8.65 5.16 -0.79
C CYS A 56 -9.14 4.11 0.22
N GLY A 57 -8.92 2.84 -0.10
CA GLY A 57 -9.11 1.73 0.81
C GLY A 57 -10.57 1.49 1.18
N GLY A 58 -10.79 0.90 2.35
CA GLY A 58 -12.13 0.53 2.80
C GLY A 58 -13.08 1.72 2.85
N TYR A 59 -12.63 2.84 3.42
CA TYR A 59 -13.45 4.03 3.55
C TYR A 59 -13.73 4.67 2.18
N GLY A 60 -12.68 4.88 1.35
CA GLY A 60 -12.80 5.47 0.02
C GLY A 60 -13.68 4.67 -0.96
N ASP A 61 -13.59 3.34 -0.92
CA ASP A 61 -14.38 2.47 -1.81
C ASP A 61 -15.84 2.25 -1.35
N ASN A 62 -16.23 2.81 -0.19
CA ASN A 62 -17.47 2.50 0.52
C ASN A 62 -17.61 1.01 0.86
N LEU A 63 -16.48 0.42 1.28
CA LEU A 63 -16.31 -0.98 1.66
C LEU A 63 -15.88 -1.17 3.11
N LYS A 64 -15.75 -0.08 3.91
CA LYS A 64 -15.43 -0.16 5.33
C LYS A 64 -16.57 -0.87 6.06
N VAL A 65 -16.19 -1.70 7.02
CA VAL A 65 -17.09 -2.40 7.93
C VAL A 65 -16.70 -1.96 9.34
N SER A 66 -17.65 -1.87 10.27
CA SER A 66 -17.46 -1.36 11.63
C SER A 66 -17.09 0.13 11.73
N LYS A 67 -16.35 0.53 12.78
CA LYS A 67 -16.02 1.92 13.09
C LYS A 67 -15.07 2.55 12.05
N PRO A 68 -15.08 3.88 11.88
CA PRO A 68 -14.16 4.58 10.98
C PRO A 68 -12.78 4.77 11.64
N ASP A 69 -12.17 3.65 12.04
CA ASP A 69 -10.92 3.60 12.80
C ASP A 69 -9.65 3.54 11.92
N GLU A 70 -9.80 3.55 10.60
CA GLU A 70 -8.70 3.51 9.64
C GLU A 70 -9.07 4.26 8.36
N TYR A 71 -8.16 5.14 7.95
CA TYR A 71 -8.23 5.91 6.71
C TYR A 71 -6.98 5.67 5.87
N ASP A 72 -7.15 5.21 4.64
CA ASP A 72 -6.06 5.06 3.68
C ASP A 72 -6.01 6.31 2.77
N LEU A 73 -4.94 7.09 2.83
CA LEU A 73 -4.80 8.30 2.03
C LEU A 73 -3.64 8.15 1.07
N LEU A 74 -3.95 8.14 -0.22
CA LEU A 74 -2.94 8.18 -1.28
C LEU A 74 -2.51 9.63 -1.51
N ILE A 75 -1.21 9.91 -1.39
CA ILE A 75 -0.61 11.23 -1.58
C ILE A 75 -0.03 11.27 -2.99
N HIS A 76 -0.60 12.14 -3.81
CA HIS A 76 -0.19 12.27 -5.21
C HIS A 76 1.07 13.12 -5.31
N LEU A 77 2.19 12.46 -5.59
CA LEU A 77 3.45 13.06 -5.97
C LEU A 77 3.52 13.15 -7.51
N VAL A 78 3.77 14.35 -8.02
CA VAL A 78 3.95 14.62 -9.44
C VAL A 78 5.26 15.36 -9.60
N PHE A 79 6.23 14.74 -10.27
CA PHE A 79 7.49 15.42 -10.55
C PHE A 79 7.29 16.48 -11.65
N PRO A 80 8.09 17.56 -11.69
CA PRO A 80 8.16 18.40 -12.89
C PRO A 80 8.51 17.55 -14.11
N GLU A 81 7.99 17.91 -15.28
CA GLU A 81 8.16 17.13 -16.52
C GLU A 81 7.72 15.66 -16.36
N ASN A 82 6.68 15.40 -15.56
CA ASN A 82 6.24 14.05 -15.17
C ASN A 82 6.00 13.11 -16.35
N ASP A 83 5.52 13.64 -17.47
CA ASP A 83 5.27 12.92 -18.72
C ASP A 83 6.56 12.41 -19.38
N LYS A 84 7.72 12.95 -18.98
CA LYS A 84 9.04 12.52 -19.46
C LYS A 84 9.65 11.37 -18.65
N ILE A 85 9.02 10.95 -17.53
CA ILE A 85 9.45 9.76 -16.80
C ILE A 85 9.26 8.54 -17.70
N ILE A 86 10.33 7.80 -17.94
CA ILE A 86 10.28 6.56 -18.73
C ILE A 86 9.94 5.41 -17.78
N VAL A 87 8.78 4.80 -18.00
CA VAL A 87 8.29 3.68 -17.19
C VAL A 87 8.59 2.37 -17.91
N LYS A 88 9.17 1.41 -17.19
CA LYS A 88 9.41 0.04 -17.69
C LYS A 88 8.88 -0.97 -16.69
N ALA A 89 8.35 -2.10 -17.16
CA ALA A 89 8.01 -3.21 -16.28
C ALA A 89 9.29 -3.73 -15.58
N ASP A 90 9.18 -4.06 -14.30
CA ASP A 90 10.25 -4.74 -13.58
C ASP A 90 10.14 -6.25 -13.83
N ALA A 91 10.95 -6.77 -14.75
CA ALA A 91 10.94 -8.17 -15.14
C ALA A 91 11.21 -9.14 -13.97
N SER A 92 11.89 -8.68 -12.91
CA SER A 92 12.19 -9.50 -11.73
C SER A 92 11.10 -9.45 -10.68
N ASN A 93 10.19 -8.47 -10.73
CA ASN A 93 9.15 -8.26 -9.72
C ASN A 93 7.78 -8.02 -10.39
N PRO A 94 7.02 -9.08 -10.68
CA PRO A 94 5.69 -8.96 -11.25
C PRO A 94 4.79 -7.95 -10.50
N GLY A 95 4.10 -7.12 -11.27
CA GLY A 95 3.27 -6.00 -10.84
C GLY A 95 4.04 -4.77 -10.36
N ASN A 96 5.36 -4.73 -10.52
CA ASN A 96 6.18 -3.55 -10.27
C ASN A 96 6.72 -2.93 -11.57
N VAL A 97 7.17 -1.67 -11.46
CA VAL A 97 7.79 -0.88 -12.52
C VAL A 97 9.08 -0.23 -12.03
N LEU A 98 9.92 0.13 -13.00
CA LEU A 98 11.09 0.98 -12.83
C LEU A 98 10.77 2.37 -13.40
N LEU A 99 11.17 3.42 -12.68
CA LEU A 99 10.95 4.81 -13.07
C LEU A 99 12.29 5.46 -13.41
N ASP A 100 12.55 5.65 -14.70
CA ASP A 100 13.77 6.27 -15.21
C ASP A 100 13.57 7.79 -15.36
N MET A 101 14.35 8.53 -14.57
CA MET A 101 14.27 9.97 -14.41
C MET A 101 15.26 10.72 -15.32
N THR A 102 15.98 10.03 -16.22
CA THR A 102 17.04 10.64 -17.04
C THR A 102 16.58 11.90 -17.77
N LYS A 103 15.49 11.80 -18.56
CA LYS A 103 14.94 12.93 -19.33
C LYS A 103 14.42 14.05 -18.43
N VAL A 104 13.76 13.69 -17.32
CA VAL A 104 13.28 14.68 -16.35
C VAL A 104 14.45 15.48 -15.80
N MET A 105 15.50 14.80 -15.33
CA MET A 105 16.68 15.43 -14.75
C MET A 105 17.43 16.33 -15.75
N GLU A 106 17.57 15.89 -17.01
CA GLU A 106 18.20 16.69 -18.08
C GLU A 106 17.48 18.03 -18.34
N ILE A 107 16.15 18.02 -18.28
CA ILE A 107 15.33 19.21 -18.51
C ILE A 107 15.36 20.13 -17.28
N ILE A 108 15.04 19.59 -16.10
CA ILE A 108 14.87 20.42 -14.90
C ILE A 108 16.21 20.97 -14.38
N ALA A 109 17.35 20.36 -14.73
CA ALA A 109 18.67 20.90 -14.43
C ALA A 109 18.88 22.32 -14.99
N LYS A 110 18.17 22.65 -16.08
CA LYS A 110 18.23 23.95 -16.77
C LYS A 110 17.13 24.91 -16.30
N GLN A 111 16.27 24.49 -15.38
CA GLN A 111 15.11 25.25 -14.90
C GLN A 111 15.35 25.70 -13.45
N GLU A 112 15.73 26.96 -13.24
CA GLU A 112 16.08 27.47 -11.89
C GLU A 112 14.94 27.29 -10.88
N HIS A 113 13.69 27.47 -11.31
CA HIS A 113 12.54 27.25 -10.44
C HIS A 113 12.40 25.78 -9.98
N ASN A 114 12.97 24.80 -10.69
CA ASN A 114 12.94 23.38 -10.32
C ASN A 114 14.22 22.88 -9.65
N LYS A 115 15.19 23.78 -9.38
CA LYS A 115 16.44 23.45 -8.67
C LYS A 115 16.22 22.62 -7.38
N PRO A 116 15.25 22.94 -6.49
CA PRO A 116 15.04 22.14 -5.29
C PRO A 116 14.65 20.68 -5.57
N VAL A 117 13.91 20.42 -6.66
CA VAL A 117 13.53 19.06 -7.07
C VAL A 117 14.69 18.37 -7.76
N PHE A 118 15.49 19.08 -8.55
CA PHE A 118 16.71 18.56 -9.14
C PHE A 118 17.72 18.10 -8.07
N ASP A 119 17.98 18.94 -7.08
CA ASP A 119 18.87 18.62 -5.95
C ASP A 119 18.35 17.42 -5.14
N LEU A 120 17.03 17.26 -5.02
CA LEU A 120 16.41 16.10 -4.42
C LEU A 120 16.64 14.85 -5.28
N LEU A 121 16.33 14.90 -6.58
CA LEU A 121 16.50 13.77 -7.50
C LEU A 121 17.94 13.27 -7.53
N GLN A 122 18.94 14.15 -7.51
CA GLN A 122 20.34 13.76 -7.40
C GLN A 122 20.64 12.83 -6.20
N LYS A 123 19.87 12.94 -5.11
CA LYS A 123 20.04 12.14 -3.89
C LYS A 123 19.23 10.85 -3.90
N ILE A 124 18.12 10.81 -4.65
CA ILE A 124 17.14 9.71 -4.60
C ILE A 124 17.09 8.87 -5.88
N VAL A 125 18.04 9.03 -6.79
CA VAL A 125 18.22 8.15 -7.95
C VAL A 125 19.53 7.35 -7.85
N ASN A 126 19.61 6.24 -8.58
CA ASN A 126 20.87 5.49 -8.75
C ASN A 126 21.72 6.02 -9.92
N ASN A 127 22.84 5.36 -10.20
CA ASN A 127 23.74 5.73 -11.31
C ASN A 127 23.08 5.62 -12.69
N LYS A 128 22.04 4.79 -12.83
CA LYS A 128 21.21 4.66 -14.05
C LYS A 128 20.06 5.68 -14.08
N LYS A 129 20.04 6.66 -13.17
CA LYS A 129 18.98 7.67 -12.98
C LYS A 129 17.59 7.06 -12.73
N GLN A 130 17.53 5.84 -12.23
CA GLN A 130 16.28 5.24 -11.80
C GLN A 130 15.97 5.73 -10.39
N LEU A 131 14.72 6.13 -10.17
CA LEU A 131 14.24 6.52 -8.86
C LEU A 131 14.37 5.36 -7.87
N LEU A 132 14.78 5.66 -6.64
CA LEU A 132 14.98 4.68 -5.59
C LEU A 132 13.86 4.78 -4.55
N GLU A 133 13.17 3.67 -4.37
CA GLU A 133 12.04 3.49 -3.45
C GLU A 133 12.44 3.81 -2.01
N ASP A 134 13.53 3.21 -1.54
CA ASP A 134 14.05 3.35 -0.18
C ASP A 134 14.51 4.78 0.13
N LYS A 135 15.12 5.46 -0.85
CA LYS A 135 15.55 6.86 -0.68
C LYS A 135 14.38 7.83 -0.71
N LEU A 136 13.37 7.60 -1.55
CA LEU A 136 12.13 8.38 -1.53
C LEU A 136 11.40 8.21 -0.19
N GLN A 137 11.27 6.97 0.30
CA GLN A 137 10.69 6.67 1.61
C GLN A 137 11.46 7.35 2.75
N SER A 138 12.79 7.34 2.70
CA SER A 138 13.63 7.99 3.72
C SER A 138 13.47 9.51 3.73
N PHE A 139 13.38 10.13 2.55
CA PHE A 139 13.08 11.56 2.42
C PHE A 139 11.73 11.91 3.03
N LEU A 140 10.67 11.19 2.66
CA LEU A 140 9.31 11.42 3.16
C LEU A 140 9.19 11.14 4.66
N HIS A 141 9.90 10.13 5.16
CA HIS A 141 9.99 9.85 6.59
C HIS A 141 10.55 11.06 7.36
N GLY A 142 11.64 11.66 6.85
CA GLY A 142 12.22 12.87 7.43
C GLY A 142 11.22 14.04 7.48
N ILE A 143 10.47 14.26 6.39
CA ILE A 143 9.44 15.31 6.36
C ILE A 143 8.29 15.03 7.34
N MET A 144 7.83 13.78 7.43
CA MET A 144 6.75 13.41 8.36
C MET A 144 7.18 13.64 9.81
N THR A 145 8.38 13.19 10.20
CA THR A 145 8.91 13.41 11.55
C THR A 145 9.02 14.90 11.89
N GLN A 146 9.55 15.72 10.96
CA GLN A 146 9.61 17.17 11.16
C GLN A 146 8.22 17.82 11.27
N THR A 147 7.25 17.34 10.49
CA THR A 147 5.87 17.84 10.50
C THR A 147 5.23 17.60 11.86
N LEU A 148 5.31 16.37 12.37
CA LEU A 148 4.74 16.00 13.66
C LEU A 148 5.41 16.71 14.84
N ASN A 149 6.73 16.89 14.79
CA ASN A 149 7.45 17.68 15.78
C ASN A 149 6.94 19.14 15.82
N LYS A 150 6.72 19.77 14.65
CA LYS A 150 6.15 21.12 14.56
C LYS A 150 4.70 21.20 15.05
N MET A 151 3.93 20.13 14.89
CA MET A 151 2.57 20.00 15.43
C MET A 151 2.56 19.70 16.94
N GLY A 152 3.72 19.50 17.58
CA GLY A 152 3.79 19.09 18.99
C GLY A 152 3.16 17.71 19.24
N ASN A 153 3.15 16.83 18.24
CA ASN A 153 2.54 15.50 18.28
C ASN A 153 1.08 15.50 18.78
N ARG A 154 0.31 16.54 18.44
CA ARG A 154 -1.11 16.64 18.78
C ARG A 154 -1.89 17.43 17.75
N ILE A 155 -3.20 17.29 17.77
CA ILE A 155 -4.15 18.19 17.11
C ILE A 155 -5.26 18.55 18.08
N GLU A 156 -5.87 19.72 17.86
CA GLU A 156 -7.04 20.17 18.57
C GLU A 156 -8.17 20.36 17.58
N VAL A 157 -9.32 19.74 17.83
CA VAL A 157 -10.50 19.81 16.98
C VAL A 157 -11.68 20.10 17.89
N GLN A 158 -12.34 21.24 17.69
CA GLN A 158 -13.50 21.67 18.49
C GLN A 158 -13.22 21.68 20.01
N GLY A 159 -12.02 22.11 20.42
CA GLY A 159 -11.60 22.17 21.82
C GLY A 159 -11.15 20.83 22.43
N GLU A 160 -11.30 19.72 21.69
CA GLU A 160 -10.80 18.42 22.12
C GLU A 160 -9.40 18.14 21.57
N ILE A 161 -8.49 17.72 22.45
CA ILE A 161 -7.10 17.42 22.09
C ILE A 161 -6.94 15.93 21.82
N SER A 162 -6.33 15.60 20.68
CA SER A 162 -5.90 14.25 20.33
C SER A 162 -4.39 14.18 20.19
N HIS A 163 -3.79 13.14 20.75
CA HIS A 163 -2.36 12.84 20.65
C HIS A 163 -2.05 12.03 19.40
N LEU A 164 -0.94 12.35 18.74
CA LEU A 164 -0.47 11.69 17.54
C LEU A 164 0.76 10.84 17.85
N SER A 165 0.80 9.64 17.28
CA SER A 165 1.99 8.80 17.24
C SER A 165 2.24 8.33 15.81
N TYR A 166 3.50 8.12 15.47
CA TYR A 166 3.90 7.86 14.09
C TYR A 166 4.78 6.63 13.97
N LYS A 167 4.51 5.82 12.94
CA LYS A 167 5.38 4.73 12.51
C LYS A 167 5.32 4.55 11.01
N LYS A 168 6.38 4.00 10.42
CA LYS A 168 6.35 3.53 9.04
C LYS A 168 5.77 2.11 9.02
N CYS A 169 4.85 1.83 8.10
CA CYS A 169 4.19 0.53 7.96
C CYS A 169 4.06 0.15 6.48
N GLY A 170 4.99 -0.68 5.98
CA GLY A 170 5.06 -0.96 4.55
C GLY A 170 5.32 0.33 3.74
N PRO A 171 4.50 0.66 2.72
CA PRO A 171 4.64 1.91 2.00
C PRO A 171 4.12 3.14 2.79
N ALA A 172 3.33 2.94 3.85
CA ALA A 172 2.61 4.01 4.52
C ALA A 172 3.42 4.70 5.62
N HIS A 173 3.20 6.01 5.74
CA HIS A 173 3.51 6.79 6.93
C HIS A 173 2.26 6.81 7.83
N ASN A 174 2.18 5.87 8.78
CA ASN A 174 1.01 5.69 9.62
C ASN A 174 1.02 6.68 10.79
N ILE A 175 -0.03 7.51 10.90
CA ILE A 175 -0.31 8.31 12.10
C ILE A 175 -1.45 7.65 12.86
N LEU A 176 -1.19 7.29 14.12
CA LEU A 176 -2.20 6.84 15.06
C LEU A 176 -2.65 8.02 15.92
N VAL A 177 -3.96 8.24 15.96
CA VAL A 177 -4.63 9.29 16.71
C VAL A 177 -5.26 8.66 17.96
N LYS A 178 -4.93 9.21 19.13
CA LYS A 178 -5.48 8.80 20.43
C LYS A 178 -6.16 9.99 21.10
N GLY A 179 -7.39 9.81 21.57
CA GLY A 179 -8.20 10.88 22.13
C GLY A 179 -9.69 10.59 21.95
N PRO A 180 -10.54 11.62 21.85
CA PRO A 180 -11.98 11.44 21.67
C PRO A 180 -12.36 10.65 20.42
N CYS A 181 -11.57 10.77 19.35
CA CYS A 181 -11.65 9.95 18.15
C CYS A 181 -10.38 9.10 18.01
N GLU A 182 -10.47 7.80 18.29
CA GLU A 182 -9.36 6.87 18.08
C GLU A 182 -9.40 6.27 16.66
N TYR A 183 -8.41 6.58 15.84
CA TYR A 183 -8.27 6.03 14.49
C TYR A 183 -6.81 6.11 14.01
N SER A 184 -6.53 5.46 12.89
CA SER A 184 -5.24 5.53 12.21
C SER A 184 -5.38 6.06 10.78
N VAL A 185 -4.34 6.73 10.29
CA VAL A 185 -4.27 7.23 8.92
C VAL A 185 -3.00 6.74 8.26
N ASP A 186 -3.15 5.98 7.18
CA ASP A 186 -2.07 5.53 6.34
C ASP A 186 -1.83 6.55 5.23
N PHE A 187 -0.81 7.40 5.41
CA PHE A 187 -0.35 8.34 4.39
C PHE A 187 0.58 7.60 3.41
N VAL A 188 0.03 7.12 2.30
CA VAL A 188 0.73 6.33 1.29
C VAL A 188 1.21 7.24 0.16
N PRO A 189 2.52 7.47 -0.01
CA PRO A 189 3.02 8.19 -1.17
C PRO A 189 2.79 7.41 -2.46
N ALA A 190 2.47 8.13 -3.53
CA ALA A 190 2.27 7.58 -4.86
C ALA A 190 2.76 8.56 -5.91
N ILE A 191 3.55 8.05 -6.85
CA ILE A 191 3.96 8.83 -8.02
C ILE A 191 2.85 8.67 -9.05
N LYS A 192 2.11 9.76 -9.27
CA LYS A 192 0.97 9.77 -10.18
C LYS A 192 1.44 9.90 -11.62
N LEU A 193 1.18 8.89 -12.43
CA LEU A 193 1.62 8.76 -13.81
C LEU A 193 0.41 8.79 -14.76
N SER A 194 0.63 9.24 -15.98
CA SER A 194 -0.43 9.32 -16.98
C SER A 194 -0.74 7.95 -17.61
N ALA A 195 -1.94 7.81 -18.17
CA ALA A 195 -2.32 6.66 -18.99
C ALA A 195 -1.36 6.41 -20.17
N ALA A 196 -0.69 7.45 -20.69
CA ALA A 196 0.29 7.33 -21.77
C ALA A 196 1.57 6.57 -21.34
N GLN A 197 1.87 6.57 -20.03
CA GLN A 197 3.03 5.89 -19.45
C GLN A 197 2.70 4.47 -18.95
N LEU A 198 1.48 3.99 -19.22
CA LEU A 198 0.97 2.72 -18.73
C LEU A 198 1.73 1.52 -19.32
N VAL A 199 2.24 0.66 -18.45
CA VAL A 199 2.88 -0.61 -18.82
C VAL A 199 2.04 -1.76 -18.30
N LEU A 200 1.06 -2.18 -19.09
CA LEU A 200 0.21 -3.34 -18.85
C LEU A 200 0.17 -4.24 -20.08
N ALA A 201 -0.05 -5.54 -19.85
CA ALA A 201 -0.34 -6.47 -20.94
C ALA A 201 -1.65 -6.07 -21.66
N PRO A 202 -1.82 -6.41 -22.95
CA PRO A 202 -2.98 -6.02 -23.73
C PRO A 202 -4.32 -6.37 -23.08
N GLU A 203 -4.44 -7.55 -22.47
CA GLU A 203 -5.67 -7.99 -21.79
C GLU A 203 -6.02 -7.09 -20.59
N GLN A 204 -5.06 -6.84 -19.70
CA GLN A 204 -5.29 -5.95 -18.54
C GLN A 204 -5.51 -4.50 -18.96
N ARG A 205 -4.87 -4.05 -20.04
CA ARG A 205 -5.04 -2.68 -20.56
C ARG A 205 -6.49 -2.40 -20.96
N LYS A 206 -7.23 -3.39 -21.47
CA LYS A 206 -8.67 -3.24 -21.79
C LYS A 206 -9.50 -2.84 -20.57
N HIS A 207 -9.10 -3.27 -19.38
CA HIS A 207 -9.82 -3.02 -18.12
C HIS A 207 -9.41 -1.71 -17.44
N PHE A 208 -8.32 -1.09 -17.88
CA PHE A 208 -7.95 0.25 -17.41
C PHE A 208 -8.98 1.30 -17.83
N GLY A 209 -9.69 1.05 -18.94
CA GLY A 209 -10.82 1.86 -19.40
C GLY A 209 -10.43 3.31 -19.69
N GLY A 210 -11.34 4.24 -19.36
CA GLY A 210 -11.12 5.69 -19.50
C GLY A 210 -10.31 6.32 -18.36
N THR A 211 -9.63 5.53 -17.53
CA THR A 211 -8.84 6.05 -16.41
C THR A 211 -7.67 6.87 -16.93
N LEU A 212 -7.51 8.10 -16.44
CA LEU A 212 -6.49 9.03 -16.96
C LEU A 212 -5.11 8.85 -16.32
N TYR A 213 -5.08 8.27 -15.12
CA TYR A 213 -3.87 8.18 -14.30
C TYR A 213 -3.79 6.84 -13.55
N TRP A 214 -2.58 6.47 -13.18
CA TRP A 214 -2.29 5.35 -12.31
C TRP A 214 -1.09 5.70 -11.44
N ASP A 215 -0.82 4.90 -10.42
CA ASP A 215 0.10 5.28 -9.36
C ASP A 215 1.24 4.25 -9.24
N ALA A 216 2.47 4.74 -9.11
CA ALA A 216 3.63 3.95 -8.72
C ALA A 216 3.93 4.18 -7.23
N VAL A 217 3.73 3.15 -6.41
CA VAL A 217 3.83 3.20 -4.95
C VAL A 217 5.21 2.67 -4.51
N PRO A 218 5.98 3.42 -3.70
CA PRO A 218 7.24 2.97 -3.15
C PRO A 218 6.98 1.95 -2.02
N LYS A 219 6.71 0.70 -2.40
CA LYS A 219 6.45 -0.40 -1.48
C LYS A 219 7.78 -1.13 -1.18
N PRO A 220 8.25 -1.14 0.08
CA PRO A 220 9.47 -1.84 0.42
C PRO A 220 9.40 -3.33 0.07
N MET A 221 10.50 -3.86 -0.46
CA MET A 221 10.66 -5.30 -0.62
C MET A 221 10.76 -6.00 0.74
N LYS A 222 10.46 -7.30 0.76
CA LYS A 222 10.67 -8.18 1.91
C LYS A 222 11.67 -9.28 1.54
N PRO A 223 12.88 -9.33 2.15
CA PRO A 223 13.47 -8.32 3.03
C PRO A 223 13.73 -6.99 2.30
N ALA A 224 13.88 -5.91 3.06
CA ALA A 224 14.20 -4.59 2.52
C ALA A 224 15.56 -4.64 1.80
N LYS A 225 15.67 -3.97 0.65
CA LYS A 225 16.90 -3.92 -0.15
C LYS A 225 17.36 -2.47 -0.27
N PRO A 226 18.65 -2.16 -0.01
CA PRO A 226 19.18 -0.83 -0.27
C PRO A 226 19.19 -0.53 -1.77
N ASP A 227 19.05 0.75 -2.13
CA ASP A 227 19.04 1.22 -3.52
C ASP A 227 18.02 0.45 -4.40
N ASN A 228 16.83 0.21 -3.86
CA ASN A 228 15.78 -0.53 -4.55
C ASN A 228 15.07 0.35 -5.59
N PRO A 229 15.13 0.06 -6.91
CA PRO A 229 14.51 0.89 -7.93
C PRO A 229 13.05 0.51 -8.25
N SER A 230 12.49 -0.47 -7.54
CA SER A 230 11.22 -1.13 -7.89
C SER A 230 10.02 -0.50 -7.18
N PHE A 231 9.01 -0.09 -7.95
CA PHE A 231 7.78 0.52 -7.44
C PHE A 231 6.57 -0.35 -7.76
N ARG A 232 5.68 -0.56 -6.78
CA ARG A 232 4.44 -1.32 -6.96
C ARG A 232 3.43 -0.50 -7.76
N THR A 233 2.87 -1.09 -8.81
CA THR A 233 1.76 -0.46 -9.55
C THR A 233 0.47 -0.48 -8.72
N SER A 234 -0.29 0.61 -8.77
CA SER A 234 -1.63 0.74 -8.19
C SER A 234 -2.57 1.40 -9.19
N PHE A 235 -3.76 0.81 -9.34
CA PHE A 235 -4.76 1.21 -10.34
C PHE A 235 -6.09 1.51 -9.64
N TYR A 236 -6.02 2.21 -8.52
CA TYR A 236 -7.14 2.43 -7.61
C TYR A 236 -8.41 2.95 -8.31
N GLU A 237 -8.30 4.00 -9.13
CA GLU A 237 -9.44 4.59 -9.84
C GLU A 237 -10.04 3.66 -10.89
N ALA A 238 -9.20 2.88 -11.59
CA ALA A 238 -9.66 1.90 -12.57
C ALA A 238 -10.43 0.76 -11.87
N GLU A 239 -9.91 0.25 -10.75
CA GLU A 239 -10.63 -0.76 -9.93
C GLU A 239 -11.93 -0.23 -9.37
N ARG A 240 -11.93 1.01 -8.87
CA ARG A 240 -13.14 1.67 -8.36
C ARG A 240 -14.21 1.74 -9.45
N SER A 241 -13.80 2.05 -10.68
CA SER A 241 -14.67 2.09 -11.87
C SER A 241 -15.19 0.69 -12.22
N LEU A 242 -14.33 -0.34 -12.22
CA LEU A 242 -14.71 -1.72 -12.49
C LEU A 242 -15.77 -2.24 -11.49
N LEU A 243 -15.69 -1.85 -10.22
CA LEU A 243 -16.63 -2.27 -9.18
C LEU A 243 -17.86 -1.35 -9.06
N HIS A 244 -17.91 -0.24 -9.80
CA HIS A 244 -19.02 0.70 -9.76
C HIS A 244 -20.28 0.15 -10.43
N GLY A 245 -21.46 0.58 -9.96
CA GLY A 245 -22.76 0.29 -10.58
C GLY A 245 -23.25 -1.16 -10.44
N LYS A 246 -22.51 -2.02 -9.71
CA LYS A 246 -22.81 -3.45 -9.59
C LYS A 246 -23.58 -3.77 -8.31
N GLN A 247 -24.77 -3.17 -8.14
CA GLN A 247 -25.80 -3.52 -7.15
C GLN A 247 -25.27 -4.24 -5.88
N ASN A 248 -25.45 -5.55 -5.79
CA ASN A 248 -25.15 -6.35 -4.59
C ASN A 248 -23.66 -6.72 -4.44
N LEU A 249 -22.80 -6.41 -5.41
CA LEU A 249 -21.35 -6.67 -5.36
C LEU A 249 -20.71 -6.10 -4.10
N LYS A 250 -20.90 -4.81 -3.83
CA LYS A 250 -20.27 -4.15 -2.68
C LYS A 250 -20.81 -4.70 -1.36
N SER A 251 -22.09 -5.08 -1.34
CA SER A 251 -22.70 -5.73 -0.18
C SER A 251 -22.01 -7.07 0.12
N ALA A 252 -21.84 -7.91 -0.90
CA ALA A 252 -21.16 -9.20 -0.76
C ALA A 252 -19.70 -9.04 -0.30
N ILE A 253 -18.94 -8.07 -0.85
CA ILE A 253 -17.58 -7.77 -0.38
C ILE A 253 -17.58 -7.43 1.12
N ARG A 254 -18.47 -6.55 1.56
CA ARG A 254 -18.54 -6.12 2.96
C ARG A 254 -18.93 -7.27 3.88
N MET A 255 -19.87 -8.12 3.48
CA MET A 255 -20.24 -9.32 4.24
C MET A 255 -19.05 -10.28 4.41
N ILE A 256 -18.29 -10.57 3.33
CA ILE A 256 -17.11 -11.44 3.41
C ILE A 256 -16.01 -10.81 4.28
N LYS A 257 -15.79 -9.50 4.17
CA LYS A 257 -14.87 -8.77 5.06
C LYS A 257 -15.28 -8.84 6.52
N HIS A 258 -16.58 -8.74 6.80
CA HIS A 258 -17.13 -8.87 8.16
C HIS A 258 -16.89 -10.28 8.70
N ILE A 259 -17.27 -11.32 7.94
CA ILE A 259 -17.02 -12.73 8.31
C ILE A 259 -15.53 -12.95 8.61
N ARG A 260 -14.63 -12.45 7.75
CA ARG A 260 -13.18 -12.52 7.98
C ARG A 260 -12.76 -11.89 9.32
N ASN A 261 -13.28 -10.70 9.65
CA ASN A 261 -12.94 -9.99 10.88
C ASN A 261 -13.39 -10.79 12.11
N GLU A 262 -14.66 -11.24 12.13
CA GLU A 262 -15.25 -11.99 13.24
C GLU A 262 -14.57 -13.36 13.45
N LYS A 263 -14.02 -13.95 12.39
CA LYS A 263 -13.27 -15.22 12.44
C LYS A 263 -11.77 -15.03 12.63
N ASN A 264 -11.32 -13.80 12.88
CA ASN A 264 -9.93 -13.43 13.09
C ASN A 264 -8.97 -13.92 11.98
N LYS A 265 -9.39 -13.80 10.71
CA LYS A 265 -8.58 -14.22 9.55
C LYS A 265 -7.76 -13.07 9.00
N ALA A 266 -6.96 -12.41 9.86
CA ALA A 266 -6.23 -11.18 9.54
C ALA A 266 -5.23 -11.34 8.37
N ASN A 267 -4.70 -12.54 8.15
CA ASN A 267 -3.82 -12.84 7.02
C ASN A 267 -4.54 -12.69 5.66
N LEU A 268 -5.87 -12.83 5.61
CA LEU A 268 -6.66 -12.48 4.43
C LEU A 268 -6.86 -10.97 4.34
N LYS A 269 -5.91 -10.28 3.70
CA LYS A 269 -6.00 -8.83 3.50
C LYS A 269 -7.27 -8.46 2.74
N SER A 270 -7.82 -7.27 3.01
CA SER A 270 -9.05 -6.81 2.33
C SER A 270 -8.87 -6.73 0.81
N TYR A 271 -7.65 -6.45 0.37
CA TYR A 271 -7.32 -6.40 -1.04
C TYR A 271 -7.36 -7.80 -1.71
N HIS A 272 -7.10 -8.90 -0.97
CA HIS A 272 -7.30 -10.25 -1.52
C HIS A 272 -8.77 -10.47 -1.87
N ILE A 273 -9.68 -10.11 -0.95
CA ILE A 273 -11.13 -10.18 -1.19
C ILE A 273 -11.50 -9.30 -2.39
N LYS A 274 -11.03 -8.05 -2.45
CA LYS A 274 -11.28 -7.15 -3.60
C LYS A 274 -10.83 -7.78 -4.93
N THR A 275 -9.63 -8.37 -4.98
CA THR A 275 -9.09 -9.02 -6.19
C THR A 275 -9.94 -10.20 -6.65
N VAL A 276 -10.51 -11.00 -5.74
CA VAL A 276 -11.48 -12.05 -6.10
C VAL A 276 -12.62 -11.43 -6.92
N PHE A 277 -13.21 -10.35 -6.41
CA PHE A 277 -14.33 -9.68 -7.09
C PHE A 277 -13.94 -9.00 -8.39
N LEU A 278 -12.72 -8.45 -8.51
CA LEU A 278 -12.23 -7.90 -9.78
C LEU A 278 -12.20 -8.97 -10.88
N TRP A 279 -11.70 -10.18 -10.58
CA TRP A 279 -11.78 -11.30 -11.53
C TRP A 279 -13.21 -11.71 -11.83
N GLN A 280 -14.10 -11.72 -10.83
CA GLN A 280 -15.49 -12.08 -11.03
C GLN A 280 -16.27 -11.08 -11.87
N VAL A 281 -15.93 -9.79 -11.80
CA VAL A 281 -16.48 -8.77 -12.69
C VAL A 281 -16.15 -9.05 -14.15
N MET A 282 -15.05 -9.75 -14.44
CA MET A 282 -14.69 -10.10 -15.81
C MET A 282 -15.40 -11.36 -16.32
N GLU A 283 -15.74 -12.28 -15.41
CA GLU A 283 -16.42 -13.53 -15.75
C GLU A 283 -17.94 -13.39 -15.81
N LYS A 284 -18.49 -12.39 -15.12
CA LYS A 284 -19.93 -12.21 -14.91
C LYS A 284 -20.44 -10.97 -15.63
N ASP A 285 -21.57 -11.08 -16.31
CA ASP A 285 -22.28 -9.94 -16.87
C ASP A 285 -22.88 -9.04 -15.76
N ALA A 286 -23.42 -7.89 -16.15
CA ALA A 286 -23.96 -6.92 -15.19
C ALA A 286 -25.16 -7.47 -14.40
N SER A 287 -26.04 -8.25 -15.03
CA SER A 287 -27.27 -8.78 -14.41
C SER A 287 -26.98 -9.80 -13.31
N TYR A 288 -25.82 -10.47 -13.37
CA TYR A 288 -25.36 -11.33 -12.27
C TYR A 288 -25.36 -10.61 -10.91
N TRP A 289 -24.99 -9.33 -10.89
CA TRP A 289 -24.89 -8.55 -9.64
C TRP A 289 -26.25 -8.07 -9.12
N GLU A 290 -27.33 -8.30 -9.88
CA GLU A 290 -28.71 -8.02 -9.50
C GLU A 290 -29.37 -9.20 -8.80
N LYS A 291 -28.75 -10.39 -8.83
CA LYS A 291 -29.19 -11.56 -8.05
C LYS A 291 -29.34 -11.24 -6.57
N PRO A 292 -30.18 -12.00 -5.83
CA PRO A 292 -30.29 -11.90 -4.37
C PRO A 292 -28.92 -11.91 -3.66
N LYS A 293 -28.78 -11.13 -2.58
CA LYS A 293 -27.50 -10.99 -1.86
C LYS A 293 -27.01 -12.33 -1.35
N LYS A 294 -27.92 -13.20 -0.88
CA LYS A 294 -27.60 -14.54 -0.39
C LYS A 294 -26.91 -15.40 -1.45
N GLU A 295 -27.37 -15.35 -2.70
CA GLU A 295 -26.82 -16.14 -3.80
C GLU A 295 -25.40 -15.68 -4.13
N ILE A 296 -25.22 -14.37 -4.30
CA ILE A 296 -23.89 -13.79 -4.58
C ILE A 296 -22.94 -14.09 -3.42
N LEU A 297 -23.39 -13.95 -2.17
CA LEU A 297 -22.57 -14.24 -1.00
C LEU A 297 -22.13 -15.71 -0.97
N ILE A 298 -23.05 -16.65 -1.16
CA ILE A 298 -22.75 -18.10 -1.19
C ILE A 298 -21.74 -18.43 -2.29
N GLU A 299 -21.99 -17.95 -3.52
CA GLU A 299 -21.11 -18.19 -4.66
C GLU A 299 -19.70 -17.61 -4.40
N MET A 300 -19.61 -16.38 -3.87
CA MET A 300 -18.33 -15.71 -3.62
C MET A 300 -17.55 -16.32 -2.46
N LEU A 301 -18.22 -16.80 -1.40
CA LEU A 301 -17.58 -17.58 -0.34
C LEU A 301 -16.94 -18.86 -0.90
N GLY A 302 -17.65 -19.57 -1.77
CA GLY A 302 -17.14 -20.76 -2.44
C GLY A 302 -15.94 -20.48 -3.34
N LYS A 303 -15.99 -19.39 -4.13
CA LYS A 303 -14.86 -18.97 -4.98
C LYS A 303 -13.64 -18.57 -4.16
N LEU A 304 -13.82 -17.82 -3.08
CA LEU A 304 -12.71 -17.48 -2.17
C LEU A 304 -12.10 -18.74 -1.55
N ALA A 305 -12.92 -19.66 -1.06
CA ALA A 305 -12.45 -20.94 -0.53
C ALA A 305 -11.66 -21.72 -1.59
N ASP A 306 -12.19 -21.85 -2.81
CA ASP A 306 -11.48 -22.50 -3.92
C ASP A 306 -10.09 -21.90 -4.17
N LEU A 307 -9.97 -20.57 -4.20
CA LEU A 307 -8.69 -19.89 -4.42
C LEU A 307 -7.69 -20.10 -3.27
N LEU A 308 -8.16 -20.45 -2.07
CA LEU A 308 -7.31 -20.73 -0.91
C LEU A 308 -6.83 -22.18 -0.85
N ALA A 309 -7.54 -23.12 -1.49
CA ALA A 309 -7.24 -24.55 -1.45
C ALA A 309 -5.79 -24.87 -1.86
N LEU A 310 -5.17 -25.91 -1.29
CA LEU A 310 -3.78 -26.30 -1.58
C LEU A 310 -3.65 -27.32 -2.73
N THR A 311 -4.67 -27.47 -3.55
CA THR A 311 -4.66 -28.44 -4.67
C THR A 311 -3.97 -27.83 -5.89
N PRO A 312 -3.22 -28.59 -6.72
CA PRO A 312 -2.50 -28.03 -7.89
C PRO A 312 -3.36 -27.29 -8.93
N ARG A 313 -4.66 -27.61 -9.03
CA ARG A 313 -5.61 -26.97 -9.96
C ARG A 313 -6.22 -25.68 -9.42
N LYS A 314 -6.16 -25.47 -8.10
CA LYS A 314 -6.69 -24.30 -7.41
C LYS A 314 -5.56 -23.67 -6.59
N GLY A 315 -5.84 -22.72 -5.72
CA GLY A 315 -4.80 -22.31 -4.77
C GLY A 315 -3.84 -21.23 -5.22
N ARG A 316 -4.27 -20.33 -6.09
CA ARG A 316 -3.55 -19.08 -6.38
C ARG A 316 -4.55 -17.96 -6.50
N LEU A 317 -4.16 -16.75 -6.11
CA LEU A 317 -4.92 -15.55 -6.40
C LEU A 317 -4.07 -14.64 -7.28
N PRO A 318 -4.20 -14.72 -8.62
CA PRO A 318 -3.46 -13.86 -9.51
C PRO A 318 -3.80 -12.39 -9.23
N TYR A 319 -2.78 -11.53 -9.15
CA TYR A 319 -2.99 -10.10 -9.10
C TYR A 319 -3.67 -9.64 -10.39
N PHE A 320 -4.77 -8.90 -10.26
CA PHE A 320 -5.63 -8.55 -11.40
C PHE A 320 -4.87 -7.85 -12.55
N TRP A 321 -3.97 -6.93 -12.21
CA TRP A 321 -3.25 -6.11 -13.20
C TRP A 321 -1.93 -6.72 -13.69
N ASP A 322 -1.38 -7.70 -12.97
CA ASP A 322 -0.28 -8.53 -13.47
C ASP A 322 -0.47 -9.97 -12.97
N PRO A 323 -1.14 -10.83 -13.77
CA PRO A 323 -1.50 -12.18 -13.36
C PRO A 323 -0.31 -13.11 -13.05
N LYS A 324 0.93 -12.69 -13.37
CA LYS A 324 2.15 -13.42 -13.00
C LYS A 324 2.43 -13.34 -11.50
N LEU A 325 1.88 -12.36 -10.79
CA LEU A 325 2.01 -12.24 -9.35
C LEU A 325 0.90 -13.02 -8.64
N ASP A 326 1.26 -14.03 -7.86
CA ASP A 326 0.33 -14.68 -6.94
C ASP A 326 0.27 -13.93 -5.60
N MET A 327 -0.91 -13.42 -5.24
CA MET A 327 -1.14 -12.68 -4.01
C MET A 327 -1.13 -13.56 -2.76
N PHE A 328 -1.25 -14.89 -2.91
CA PHE A 328 -1.18 -15.84 -1.80
C PHE A 328 0.21 -16.45 -1.60
N ALA A 329 1.21 -16.05 -2.40
CA ALA A 329 2.56 -16.61 -2.30
C ALA A 329 3.23 -16.40 -0.93
N ASP A 330 2.89 -15.33 -0.21
CA ASP A 330 3.45 -15.02 1.12
C ASP A 330 2.70 -15.73 2.28
N LEU A 331 1.63 -16.47 2.00
CA LEU A 331 0.86 -17.19 3.02
C LEU A 331 1.43 -18.59 3.21
N THR A 332 1.63 -19.00 4.46
CA THR A 332 2.00 -20.38 4.78
C THR A 332 0.84 -21.34 4.47
N ASP A 333 1.14 -22.60 4.21
CA ASP A 333 0.13 -23.65 4.00
C ASP A 333 -0.86 -23.76 5.16
N ASP A 334 -0.41 -23.60 6.41
CA ASP A 334 -1.28 -23.63 7.59
C ASP A 334 -2.28 -22.46 7.59
N GLN A 335 -1.79 -21.24 7.37
CA GLN A 335 -2.64 -20.04 7.23
C GLN A 335 -3.67 -20.24 6.11
N ARG A 336 -3.26 -20.79 4.97
CA ARG A 336 -4.16 -21.03 3.84
C ARG A 336 -5.20 -22.10 4.15
N THR A 337 -4.80 -23.19 4.77
CA THR A 337 -5.68 -24.30 5.17
C THR A 337 -6.71 -23.85 6.20
N ASP A 338 -6.29 -23.09 7.22
CA ASP A 338 -7.19 -22.51 8.22
C ASP A 338 -8.23 -21.58 7.57
N MET A 339 -7.81 -20.71 6.66
CA MET A 339 -8.72 -19.82 5.93
C MET A 339 -9.64 -20.60 4.98
N PHE A 340 -9.12 -21.58 4.23
CA PHE A 340 -9.90 -22.47 3.37
C PHE A 340 -11.04 -23.14 4.16
N ASN A 341 -10.70 -23.79 5.27
CA ASN A 341 -11.68 -24.48 6.12
C ASN A 341 -12.73 -23.52 6.68
N CYS A 342 -12.30 -22.32 7.09
CA CYS A 342 -13.19 -21.28 7.58
C CYS A 342 -14.23 -20.84 6.53
N PHE A 343 -13.79 -20.46 5.33
CA PHE A 343 -14.69 -19.97 4.29
C PHE A 343 -15.55 -21.07 3.68
N ARG A 344 -15.00 -22.30 3.53
CA ARG A 344 -15.77 -23.47 3.09
C ARG A 344 -16.88 -23.83 4.08
N LYS A 345 -16.58 -23.78 5.39
CA LYS A 345 -17.59 -24.00 6.43
C LYS A 345 -18.68 -22.94 6.39
N CYS A 346 -18.32 -21.67 6.22
CA CYS A 346 -19.30 -20.58 6.06
C CYS A 346 -20.18 -20.83 4.83
N GLU A 347 -19.60 -21.06 3.66
CA GLU A 347 -20.37 -21.40 2.45
C GLU A 347 -21.34 -22.56 2.67
N TYR A 348 -20.89 -23.65 3.30
CA TYR A 348 -21.74 -24.80 3.61
C TYR A 348 -22.93 -24.43 4.50
N VAL A 349 -22.69 -23.66 5.57
CA VAL A 349 -23.74 -23.19 6.48
C VAL A 349 -24.78 -22.36 5.73
N PHE A 350 -24.35 -21.42 4.89
CA PHE A 350 -25.28 -20.58 4.12
C PHE A 350 -26.04 -21.38 3.07
N ARG A 351 -25.40 -22.33 2.37
CA ARG A 351 -26.11 -23.23 1.43
C ARG A 351 -27.18 -24.07 2.13
N LYS A 352 -26.87 -24.60 3.32
CA LYS A 352 -27.84 -25.37 4.10
C LYS A 352 -29.05 -24.50 4.51
N ALA A 353 -28.78 -23.27 4.96
CA ALA A 353 -29.81 -22.30 5.32
C ALA A 353 -30.65 -21.83 4.12
N ASP A 354 -30.05 -21.76 2.93
CA ASP A 354 -30.77 -21.37 1.70
C ASP A 354 -31.77 -22.45 1.26
N GLY A 355 -31.40 -23.73 1.38
CA GLY A 355 -32.26 -24.84 1.01
C GLY A 355 -33.38 -25.14 2.02
N ASN A 356 -33.14 -24.92 3.31
CA ASN A 356 -34.14 -25.13 4.37
C ASN A 356 -33.75 -24.38 5.65
N LEU A 357 -34.15 -23.12 5.81
CA LEU A 357 -33.86 -22.34 7.01
C LEU A 357 -34.62 -22.93 8.23
N ASN A 358 -33.87 -23.26 9.29
CA ASN A 358 -34.39 -23.76 10.56
C ASN A 358 -33.58 -23.16 11.72
N ASP A 359 -34.06 -23.29 12.96
CA ASP A 359 -33.41 -22.65 14.11
C ASP A 359 -31.92 -23.00 14.25
N ASP A 360 -31.52 -24.25 13.96
CA ASP A 360 -30.12 -24.70 14.05
C ASP A 360 -29.21 -23.99 13.05
N ASN A 361 -29.64 -23.88 11.79
CA ASN A 361 -28.83 -23.23 10.76
C ASN A 361 -28.96 -21.71 10.80
N GLU A 362 -30.08 -21.15 11.27
CA GLU A 362 -30.24 -19.72 11.54
C GLU A 362 -29.21 -19.28 12.60
N ASN A 363 -29.10 -20.03 13.69
CA ASN A 363 -28.07 -19.81 14.72
C ASN A 363 -26.64 -19.95 14.16
N SER A 364 -26.42 -20.89 13.23
CA SER A 364 -25.12 -21.08 12.58
C SER A 364 -24.76 -19.92 11.64
N VAL A 365 -25.74 -19.38 10.91
CA VAL A 365 -25.58 -18.19 10.07
C VAL A 365 -25.30 -16.97 10.94
N HIS A 366 -26.06 -16.75 12.02
CA HIS A 366 -25.76 -15.72 13.03
C HIS A 366 -24.35 -15.83 13.58
N SER A 367 -23.92 -17.04 13.92
CA SER A 367 -22.57 -17.32 14.43
C SER A 367 -21.48 -17.08 13.38
N SER A 368 -21.81 -16.99 12.10
CA SER A 368 -20.85 -16.60 11.06
C SER A 368 -20.56 -15.10 11.06
N PHE A 369 -21.50 -14.28 11.52
CA PHE A 369 -21.37 -12.82 11.67
C PHE A 369 -21.06 -12.36 13.10
N LYS A 370 -21.00 -13.28 14.07
CA LYS A 370 -20.60 -12.99 15.45
C LYS A 370 -19.40 -13.86 15.82
N GLY A 371 -18.28 -13.23 16.17
CA GLY A 371 -17.11 -13.89 16.70
C GLY A 371 -17.44 -14.58 18.02
N SER A 372 -16.73 -15.67 18.32
CA SER A 372 -16.83 -16.36 19.60
C SER A 372 -16.24 -15.51 20.71
N GLY A 373 -16.97 -14.50 21.20
CA GLY A 373 -16.95 -13.89 22.54
C GLY A 373 -15.65 -13.68 23.34
N ARG A 374 -14.44 -13.84 22.78
CA ARG A 374 -13.18 -13.63 23.48
C ARG A 374 -12.68 -12.21 23.21
N ASN A 375 -13.09 -11.32 24.11
CA ASN A 375 -12.42 -10.09 24.56
C ASN A 375 -11.48 -9.39 23.57
N GLY A 376 -11.89 -8.22 23.06
CA GLY A 376 -11.36 -6.91 23.50
C GLY A 376 -9.84 -6.68 23.67
N GLN A 377 -8.96 -7.55 23.17
CA GLN A 377 -7.54 -7.24 23.10
C GLN A 377 -7.31 -6.37 21.88
N LYS A 378 -6.94 -5.11 22.14
CA LYS A 378 -6.20 -4.25 21.21
C LYS A 378 -5.21 -5.10 20.42
N MET A 379 -5.55 -5.46 19.19
CA MET A 379 -4.56 -5.96 18.25
C MET A 379 -3.76 -4.74 17.80
N GLU A 380 -2.67 -4.47 18.51
CA GLU A 380 -1.53 -3.85 17.87
C GLU A 380 -1.27 -4.60 16.57
N LYS A 381 -1.25 -3.85 15.45
CA LYS A 381 -0.69 -4.30 14.18
C LYS A 381 0.75 -4.78 14.45
N THR A 382 0.92 -6.03 14.86
CA THR A 382 2.15 -6.79 14.67
C THR A 382 2.22 -7.07 13.19
N SER A 383 2.84 -6.14 12.47
CA SER A 383 3.76 -6.55 11.42
C SER A 383 4.70 -7.55 12.07
N THR A 384 4.46 -8.84 11.81
CA THR A 384 5.36 -9.94 12.16
C THR A 384 6.68 -9.71 11.44
N GLU A 385 7.60 -9.01 12.11
CA GLU A 385 9.02 -9.33 12.11
C GLU A 385 9.15 -10.62 12.95
N SER A 386 9.10 -11.77 12.29
CA SER A 386 9.51 -13.03 12.88
C SER A 386 10.99 -13.28 12.57
N GLU A 387 11.77 -13.19 13.65
CA GLU A 387 12.98 -13.96 13.96
C GLU A 387 14.30 -13.65 13.22
N GLN A 388 15.10 -12.80 13.87
CA GLN A 388 16.54 -13.02 13.97
C GLN A 388 16.80 -14.40 14.63
N LYS A 389 17.30 -15.37 13.87
CA LYS A 389 18.05 -16.50 14.42
C LYS A 389 19.53 -16.34 14.13
N LYS A 390 20.27 -16.19 15.23
CA LYS A 390 21.73 -16.20 15.38
C LYS A 390 22.30 -17.52 14.82
N PRO A 391 23.48 -17.52 14.17
CA PRO A 391 24.08 -18.73 13.66
C PRO A 391 24.67 -19.55 14.81
N THR A 392 24.28 -20.81 14.93
CA THR A 392 25.01 -21.80 15.73
C THR A 392 25.62 -22.84 14.81
N GLU A 393 26.93 -22.96 15.01
CA GLU A 393 27.88 -23.81 14.32
C GLU A 393 27.68 -25.32 14.58
N THR A 394 28.23 -26.08 13.62
CA THR A 394 28.91 -27.39 13.76
C THR A 394 28.11 -28.70 13.91
N LYS A 395 28.09 -29.43 12.78
CA LYS A 395 28.82 -30.70 12.47
C LYS A 395 27.98 -31.94 12.10
N PRO A 396 28.53 -32.83 11.24
CA PRO A 396 27.79 -33.61 10.26
C PRO A 396 27.94 -35.15 10.41
N ASN A 397 27.12 -35.92 9.67
CA ASN A 397 27.40 -37.30 9.27
C ASN A 397 26.48 -37.63 8.07
N ALA A 398 26.95 -37.90 6.84
CA ALA A 398 27.79 -38.99 6.31
C ALA A 398 26.96 -40.20 5.79
N LYS A 399 26.93 -40.36 4.45
CA LYS A 399 27.37 -41.55 3.66
C LYS A 399 27.05 -41.33 2.16
N VAL A 400 28.05 -41.16 1.28
CA VAL A 400 28.82 -42.18 0.48
C VAL A 400 28.03 -42.51 -0.81
N GLU A 401 28.54 -42.30 -2.04
CA GLU A 401 29.66 -43.00 -2.73
C GLU A 401 30.12 -42.15 -3.95
N SER A 402 31.40 -41.74 -4.06
CA SER A 402 32.52 -42.34 -4.84
C SER A 402 32.54 -41.88 -6.32
N THR A 403 33.62 -41.50 -7.01
CA THR A 403 35.10 -41.57 -6.83
C THR A 403 35.80 -40.66 -7.91
N PRO A 404 37.14 -40.44 -7.93
CA PRO A 404 37.75 -39.10 -7.89
C PRO A 404 38.95 -38.89 -8.87
N VAL A 405 39.80 -37.87 -8.61
CA VAL A 405 41.27 -37.67 -8.90
C VAL A 405 41.53 -36.31 -9.58
N LYS A 406 42.47 -35.40 -9.22
CA LYS A 406 43.40 -35.12 -8.10
C LYS A 406 43.89 -33.63 -8.25
N PRO A 407 44.55 -33.02 -7.23
CA PRO A 407 44.62 -31.56 -7.03
C PRO A 407 46.03 -30.89 -7.06
N ASN A 408 46.03 -29.54 -7.23
CA ASN A 408 46.83 -28.41 -6.65
C ASN A 408 48.27 -28.62 -6.07
N PRO A 409 49.18 -27.60 -6.03
CA PRO A 409 49.04 -26.43 -5.13
C PRO A 409 49.69 -25.05 -5.48
N LYS A 410 49.19 -24.02 -4.77
CA LYS A 410 49.61 -22.61 -4.45
C LYS A 410 51.06 -22.45 -3.88
N PRO A 411 51.51 -21.26 -3.38
CA PRO A 411 51.49 -19.85 -3.86
C PRO A 411 52.85 -19.10 -3.57
N SER A 412 53.00 -17.81 -3.90
CA SER A 412 53.97 -16.91 -3.24
C SER A 412 53.55 -15.43 -3.22
N VAL A 413 54.08 -14.72 -2.24
CA VAL A 413 53.72 -13.41 -1.65
C VAL A 413 54.89 -12.42 -1.82
N GLN A 414 54.63 -11.09 -1.81
CA GLN A 414 55.40 -9.95 -1.22
C GLN A 414 55.03 -8.64 -1.98
N GLU A 415 54.50 -7.54 -1.45
CA GLU A 415 54.68 -6.68 -0.24
C GLU A 415 55.72 -5.54 -0.38
N LYS A 416 55.26 -4.27 -0.18
CA LYS A 416 55.90 -3.05 0.44
C LYS A 416 55.35 -1.72 -0.17
N GLN A 417 54.63 -0.85 0.57
CA GLN A 417 55.07 0.28 1.45
C GLN A 417 55.72 1.47 0.68
N ALA A 418 55.58 2.78 0.95
CA ALA A 418 54.85 3.61 1.93
C ALA A 418 54.97 5.16 1.61
N LYS A 419 53.94 5.93 2.01
CA LYS A 419 53.92 7.28 2.70
C LYS A 419 54.28 8.67 2.05
N PRO A 420 53.79 9.82 2.65
CA PRO A 420 53.46 11.14 2.03
C PRO A 420 54.19 12.40 2.61
N ASN A 421 53.90 13.62 2.12
CA ASN A 421 54.14 14.95 2.77
C ASN A 421 53.31 16.08 2.09
N LEU A 422 52.52 16.92 2.80
CA LEU A 422 52.81 18.27 3.39
C LEU A 422 53.43 19.29 2.41
N ALA A 423 53.17 20.60 2.37
CA ALA A 423 52.22 21.58 2.91
C ALA A 423 52.61 22.92 2.23
N ASP A 424 51.70 23.90 2.05
CA ASP A 424 52.03 25.32 2.27
C ASP A 424 50.82 26.28 2.15
N GLN A 425 50.70 27.12 3.19
CA GLN A 425 49.81 28.29 3.30
C GLN A 425 50.66 29.57 3.19
N LYS A 426 50.14 30.65 2.56
CA LYS A 426 50.34 32.08 2.90
C LYS A 426 49.57 32.96 1.89
N LYS A 427 48.49 33.68 2.22
CA LYS A 427 48.31 34.98 2.96
C LYS A 427 48.85 36.23 2.24
N CYS A 428 47.95 37.16 1.84
CA CYS A 428 48.00 38.65 1.90
C CYS A 428 47.06 39.27 0.82
N THR A 429 45.86 39.79 1.13
CA THR A 429 45.46 41.17 1.58
C THR A 429 45.76 42.37 0.67
N LYS A 430 44.67 43.13 0.40
CA LYS A 430 44.47 44.61 0.29
C LYS A 430 44.07 45.22 -1.07
N ASN A 431 42.81 45.66 -1.11
CA ASN A 431 42.25 46.98 -1.49
C ASN A 431 42.72 47.70 -2.77
N ALA A 432 41.75 48.09 -3.61
CA ALA A 432 41.60 49.48 -4.08
C ALA A 432 40.19 49.76 -4.66
N ASN A 433 39.72 50.97 -4.39
CA ASN A 433 38.41 51.57 -4.67
C ASN A 433 38.24 52.07 -6.12
N GLY A 434 36.97 52.33 -6.50
CA GLY A 434 36.53 53.25 -7.56
C GLY A 434 35.51 52.59 -8.51
N THR A 435 34.37 53.15 -8.91
CA THR A 435 33.87 54.53 -8.91
C THR A 435 32.35 54.52 -9.17
N LYS A 436 31.66 55.54 -8.65
CA LYS A 436 30.21 55.85 -8.73
C LYS A 436 29.68 56.09 -10.15
N SER A 437 28.40 55.79 -10.38
CA SER A 437 27.32 56.61 -11.00
C SER A 437 26.11 55.70 -11.33
N LYS A 438 24.83 56.05 -11.38
CA LYS A 438 23.96 57.18 -10.97
C LYS A 438 22.52 56.70 -11.29
N THR A 439 21.52 56.97 -10.41
CA THR A 439 20.06 57.18 -10.70
C THR A 439 19.27 56.02 -11.38
N THR A 440 18.03 55.65 -11.06
CA THR A 440 16.81 56.36 -10.60
C THR A 440 15.77 55.31 -10.17
N THR A 441 15.09 55.53 -9.05
CA THR A 441 13.80 54.93 -8.60
C THR A 441 12.61 55.78 -9.09
N PRO A 442 11.32 55.53 -8.73
CA PRO A 442 10.54 54.30 -8.51
C PRO A 442 9.09 54.38 -9.09
N LYS A 443 8.33 53.26 -9.13
CA LYS A 443 7.03 53.07 -8.44
C LYS A 443 6.31 51.77 -8.88
N PRO A 444 5.48 51.17 -8.01
CA PRO A 444 4.76 49.93 -8.27
C PRO A 444 3.32 50.16 -8.76
N SER A 445 2.75 49.11 -9.33
CA SER A 445 1.31 48.83 -9.40
C SER A 445 0.96 47.68 -8.48
#